data_AF-C1MGJ0-F1
#
_entry.id   AF-C1MGJ0-F1
#
_cell.length_a   1.000
_cell.length_b   1.000
_cell.length_c   1.000
_cell.angle_alpha   90.00
_cell.angle_beta   90.00
_cell.angle_gamma   90.00
#
_symmetry.space_group_name_H-M   'P 1'
#
loop_
_entity.id
_entity.type
_entity.pdbx_description
1 polymer ?
#
loop_
_entity_poly.entity_id
_entity_poly.type
_entity_poly.pdbx_seq_one_letter_code
_entity_poly.pdbx_strand_id
1 'polypeptide(L)'
;MAKYFGDIAKGVKDILSGGLNYNHKVAVSGFKAGDVALKADLASKGTDFNGTATANFSPASDVAAEVTVSDAGVVKAQAAITGLLDGLKTTVSAEPMNAAKTLKIANQLLSGDYGVKADVTNIASSPKADASVCVNLGDAQIGAEAAITDKGVGAYSIAAQLKLDDLTLSAILADKLDTVKAGALYKLDADVTAAAEAIHKVSAGSTSVSAGVAAKLASGHSARIVISSAAVLQGSYSGEIVKGVQGTACLQVDSKQAYKYGVQIAYKN
;
A
#
# COMPACT_ATOMS: atom_id res chain seq x y z
N MET A 1 -12.14 5.49 -9.44
CA MET A 1 -12.97 5.02 -8.32
C MET A 1 -12.40 3.71 -7.80
N ALA A 2 -12.76 3.30 -6.58
CA ALA A 2 -12.20 2.09 -5.96
C ALA A 2 -12.51 0.87 -6.85
N LYS A 3 -11.48 0.06 -7.14
CA LYS A 3 -11.62 -1.14 -7.96
C LYS A 3 -11.68 -2.39 -7.11
N TYR A 4 -11.03 -2.38 -5.95
CA TYR A 4 -11.03 -3.46 -4.98
C TYR A 4 -11.32 -2.92 -3.58
N PHE A 5 -11.61 -3.81 -2.63
CA PHE A 5 -11.91 -3.41 -1.24
C PHE A 5 -10.82 -2.50 -0.65
N GLY A 6 -9.55 -2.86 -0.83
CA GLY A 6 -8.42 -2.07 -0.33
C GLY A 6 -8.22 -0.70 -1.00
N ASP A 7 -8.99 -0.38 -2.04
CA ASP A 7 -8.99 0.95 -2.67
C ASP A 7 -10.02 1.89 -2.02
N ILE A 8 -10.97 1.37 -1.24
CA ILE A 8 -11.90 2.18 -0.44
C ILE A 8 -11.11 2.95 0.61
N ALA A 9 -11.38 4.26 0.72
CA ALA A 9 -10.66 5.21 1.57
C ALA A 9 -9.17 5.37 1.23
N LYS A 10 -8.70 4.81 0.10
CA LYS A 10 -7.27 4.86 -0.27
C LYS A 10 -6.76 6.28 -0.39
N GLY A 11 -7.53 7.21 -0.95
CA GLY A 11 -7.11 8.62 -1.06
C GLY A 11 -6.89 9.28 0.31
N VAL A 12 -7.77 9.02 1.29
CA VAL A 12 -7.62 9.47 2.68
C VAL A 12 -6.35 8.89 3.27
N LYS A 13 -6.16 7.56 3.16
CA LYS A 13 -4.98 6.86 3.67
C LYS A 13 -3.68 7.35 3.03
N ASP A 14 -3.68 7.57 1.71
CA ASP A 14 -2.52 8.00 0.94
C ASP A 14 -2.02 9.37 1.44
N ILE A 15 -2.91 10.30 1.80
CA ILE A 15 -2.53 11.57 2.44
C ILE A 15 -2.13 11.34 3.90
N LEU A 16 -2.96 10.71 4.73
CA LEU A 16 -2.72 10.71 6.18
C LEU A 16 -1.56 9.81 6.62
N SER A 17 -1.22 8.78 5.83
CA SER A 17 -0.19 7.80 6.20
C SER A 17 0.65 7.23 5.04
N GLY A 18 0.18 7.31 3.79
CA GLY A 18 0.81 6.64 2.64
C GLY A 18 2.22 7.13 2.33
N GLY A 19 3.17 6.24 2.06
CA GLY A 19 4.52 6.65 1.64
C GLY A 19 5.37 7.38 2.68
N LEU A 20 4.91 7.56 3.92
CA LEU A 20 5.77 8.01 5.02
C LEU A 20 6.77 6.89 5.35
N ASN A 21 8.05 7.19 5.23
CA ASN A 21 9.11 6.27 5.55
C ASN A 21 10.23 7.04 6.25
N TYR A 22 10.55 6.62 7.47
CA TYR A 22 11.58 7.23 8.30
C TYR A 22 12.89 6.44 8.27
N ASN A 23 13.04 5.52 7.32
CA ASN A 23 14.30 4.86 7.04
C ASN A 23 15.09 5.68 6.03
N HIS A 24 16.42 5.59 6.09
CA HIS A 24 17.27 6.08 5.01
C HIS A 24 17.30 5.04 3.90
N LYS A 25 17.01 5.43 2.66
CA LYS A 25 16.98 4.49 1.53
C LYS A 25 17.73 5.00 0.34
N VAL A 26 18.42 4.10 -0.34
CA VAL A 26 18.98 4.32 -1.67
C VAL A 26 18.48 3.19 -2.56
N ALA A 27 17.82 3.54 -3.65
CA ALA A 27 17.34 2.60 -4.66
C ALA A 27 17.96 2.94 -6.01
N VAL A 28 18.35 1.91 -6.77
CA VAL A 28 18.89 2.06 -8.11
C VAL A 28 18.14 1.06 -9.00
N SER A 29 17.58 1.53 -10.11
CA SER A 29 16.74 0.74 -10.99
C SER A 29 16.90 1.15 -12.46
N GLY A 30 16.31 0.39 -13.38
CA GLY A 30 16.27 0.74 -14.80
C GLY A 30 17.38 0.09 -15.63
N PHE A 31 18.26 -0.71 -15.02
CA PHE A 31 19.22 -1.52 -15.78
C PHE A 31 18.49 -2.68 -16.45
N LYS A 32 18.61 -2.77 -17.77
CA LYS A 32 18.00 -3.84 -18.56
C LYS A 32 19.06 -4.64 -19.30
N ALA A 33 18.91 -5.96 -19.31
CA ALA A 33 19.68 -6.88 -20.12
C ALA A 33 18.70 -7.87 -20.77
N GLY A 34 18.35 -7.64 -22.03
CA GLY A 34 17.25 -8.36 -22.69
C GLY A 34 15.92 -8.14 -21.95
N ASP A 35 15.21 -9.22 -21.66
CA ASP A 35 13.91 -9.22 -20.97
C ASP A 35 14.02 -9.13 -19.43
N VAL A 36 15.23 -8.88 -18.92
CA VAL A 36 15.51 -8.76 -17.49
C VAL A 36 15.71 -7.31 -17.10
N ALA A 37 14.97 -6.84 -16.09
CA ALA A 37 15.17 -5.55 -15.45
C ALA A 37 15.68 -5.72 -14.01
N LEU A 38 16.79 -5.07 -13.69
CA LEU A 38 17.43 -5.16 -12.38
C LEU A 38 17.14 -3.92 -11.53
N LYS A 39 16.99 -4.16 -10.23
CA LYS A 39 16.83 -3.16 -9.18
C LYS A 39 17.66 -3.56 -7.97
N ALA A 40 18.24 -2.58 -7.29
CA ALA A 40 18.87 -2.76 -5.99
C ALA A 40 18.32 -1.71 -5.03
N ASP A 41 18.10 -2.10 -3.79
CA ASP A 41 17.68 -1.21 -2.72
C ASP A 41 18.58 -1.44 -1.49
N LEU A 42 18.92 -0.35 -0.83
CA LEU A 42 19.59 -0.34 0.46
C LEU A 42 18.72 0.50 1.39
N ALA A 43 18.43 -0.02 2.58
CA ALA A 43 17.66 0.66 3.59
C ALA A 43 18.35 0.56 4.95
N SER A 44 18.45 1.69 5.65
CA SER A 44 18.90 1.76 7.04
C SER A 44 17.75 2.20 7.94
N LYS A 45 17.53 1.43 9.01
CA LYS A 45 16.57 1.74 10.08
C LYS A 45 17.31 1.79 11.41
N GLY A 46 17.72 3.00 11.81
CA GLY A 46 18.63 3.15 12.94
C GLY A 46 19.97 2.49 12.61
N THR A 47 20.42 1.55 13.43
CA THR A 47 21.66 0.79 13.20
C THR A 47 21.49 -0.40 12.27
N ASP A 48 20.26 -0.83 12.02
CA ASP A 48 19.99 -1.98 11.16
C ASP A 48 20.09 -1.59 9.70
N PHE A 49 20.71 -2.45 8.90
CA PHE A 49 20.86 -2.29 7.47
C PHE A 49 20.21 -3.47 6.75
N ASN A 50 19.55 -3.20 5.63
CA ASN A 50 18.94 -4.21 4.78
C ASN A 50 19.19 -3.86 3.31
N GLY A 51 19.93 -4.72 2.62
CA GLY A 51 20.12 -4.69 1.19
C GLY A 51 19.27 -5.72 0.47
N THR A 52 18.69 -5.35 -0.66
CA THR A 52 18.00 -6.28 -1.57
C THR A 52 18.42 -6.04 -3.02
N ALA A 53 18.56 -7.11 -3.78
CA ALA A 53 18.66 -7.08 -5.23
C ALA A 53 17.47 -7.82 -5.84
N THR A 54 16.81 -7.21 -6.81
CA THR A 54 15.62 -7.73 -7.48
C THR A 54 15.86 -7.82 -8.97
N ALA A 55 15.57 -8.98 -9.55
CA ALA A 55 15.51 -9.20 -10.99
C ALA A 55 14.05 -9.43 -11.39
N ASN A 56 13.57 -8.62 -12.32
CA ASN A 56 12.25 -8.73 -12.94
C ASN A 56 12.40 -9.32 -14.34
N PHE A 57 11.57 -10.30 -14.67
CA PHE A 57 11.55 -11.01 -15.94
C PHE A 57 10.16 -10.85 -16.55
N SER A 58 10.09 -10.55 -17.84
CA SER A 58 8.82 -10.50 -18.58
C SER A 58 8.93 -11.36 -19.84
N PRO A 59 8.93 -12.70 -19.69
CA PRO A 59 9.16 -13.63 -20.80
C PRO A 59 8.03 -13.62 -21.84
N ALA A 60 6.85 -13.14 -21.46
CA ALA A 60 5.70 -12.94 -22.33
C ALA A 60 4.90 -11.71 -21.83
N SER A 61 4.00 -11.18 -22.67
CA SER A 61 3.21 -9.99 -22.32
C SER A 61 2.26 -10.20 -21.14
N ASP A 62 1.83 -11.43 -20.92
CA ASP A 62 0.87 -11.85 -19.91
C ASP A 62 1.52 -12.49 -18.67
N VAL A 63 2.84 -12.70 -18.70
CA VAL A 63 3.63 -13.34 -17.64
C VAL A 63 4.71 -12.39 -17.13
N ALA A 64 4.73 -12.16 -15.82
CA ALA A 64 5.81 -11.47 -15.14
C ALA A 64 6.38 -12.36 -14.03
N ALA A 65 7.69 -12.41 -13.88
CA ALA A 65 8.34 -13.07 -12.76
C ALA A 65 9.32 -12.12 -12.06
N GLU A 66 9.49 -12.29 -10.76
CA GLU A 66 10.39 -11.50 -9.94
C GLU A 66 11.16 -12.44 -9.01
N VAL A 67 12.47 -12.21 -8.89
CA VAL A 67 13.31 -12.82 -7.86
C VAL A 67 13.99 -11.72 -7.08
N THR A 68 13.82 -11.73 -5.76
CA THR A 68 14.47 -10.81 -4.83
C THR A 68 15.36 -11.59 -3.88
N VAL A 69 16.61 -11.14 -3.73
CA VAL A 69 17.59 -11.69 -2.79
C VAL A 69 17.94 -10.60 -1.77
N SER A 70 17.91 -10.92 -0.49
CA SER A 70 18.38 -10.02 0.57
C SER A 70 19.82 -10.30 0.97
N ASP A 71 20.46 -9.33 1.61
CA ASP A 71 21.76 -9.46 2.29
C ASP A 71 21.78 -10.57 3.37
N ALA A 72 20.64 -10.83 4.01
CA ALA A 72 20.46 -11.97 4.92
C ALA A 72 20.37 -13.34 4.24
N GLY A 73 20.55 -13.43 2.92
CA GLY A 73 20.47 -14.67 2.15
C GLY A 73 19.05 -15.20 1.91
N VAL A 74 18.01 -14.40 2.22
CA VAL A 74 16.61 -14.77 1.96
C VAL A 74 16.31 -14.54 0.48
N VAL A 75 15.82 -15.59 -0.20
CA VAL A 75 15.39 -15.53 -1.59
C VAL A 75 13.87 -15.59 -1.65
N LYS A 76 13.25 -14.62 -2.29
CA LYS A 76 11.82 -14.58 -2.61
C LYS A 76 11.63 -14.66 -4.11
N ALA A 77 10.77 -15.57 -4.54
CA ALA A 77 10.39 -15.71 -5.94
C ALA A 77 8.89 -15.45 -6.08
N GLN A 78 8.51 -14.76 -7.14
CA GLN A 78 7.12 -14.48 -7.51
C GLN A 78 6.93 -14.66 -9.02
N ALA A 79 5.77 -15.19 -9.42
CA ALA A 79 5.31 -15.21 -10.80
C ALA A 79 3.86 -14.73 -10.84
N ALA A 80 3.53 -13.88 -11.80
CA ALA A 80 2.20 -13.38 -12.05
C ALA A 80 1.79 -13.72 -13.49
N ILE A 81 0.58 -14.23 -13.64
CA ILE A 81 -0.03 -14.56 -14.92
C ILE A 81 -1.33 -13.76 -15.03
N THR A 82 -1.53 -13.15 -16.19
CA THR A 82 -2.75 -12.42 -16.55
C THR A 82 -3.37 -13.04 -17.80
N GLY A 83 -4.61 -12.73 -18.12
CA GLY A 83 -5.21 -13.14 -19.41
C GLY A 83 -5.69 -14.60 -19.50
N LEU A 84 -5.57 -15.41 -18.44
CA LEU A 84 -6.23 -16.74 -18.38
C LEU A 84 -7.77 -16.62 -18.45
N LEU A 85 -8.29 -15.55 -17.85
CA LEU A 85 -9.66 -15.08 -17.94
C LEU A 85 -9.58 -13.55 -18.00
N ASP A 86 -10.50 -12.91 -18.72
CA ASP A 86 -10.52 -11.45 -18.78
C ASP A 86 -10.63 -10.83 -17.38
N GLY A 87 -9.81 -9.82 -17.13
CA GLY A 87 -9.67 -9.15 -15.84
C GLY A 87 -9.09 -9.99 -14.68
N LEU A 88 -8.72 -11.26 -14.90
CA LEU A 88 -8.06 -12.11 -13.89
C LEU A 88 -6.54 -11.93 -13.92
N LYS A 89 -5.98 -11.69 -12.73
CA LYS A 89 -4.56 -11.77 -12.42
C LYS A 89 -4.33 -12.76 -11.30
N THR A 90 -3.53 -13.79 -11.57
CA THR A 90 -3.05 -14.74 -10.56
C THR A 90 -1.58 -14.47 -10.28
N THR A 91 -1.18 -14.54 -9.02
CA THR A 91 0.20 -14.34 -8.58
C THR A 91 0.57 -15.41 -7.57
N VAL A 92 1.63 -16.17 -7.86
CA VAL A 92 2.20 -17.17 -6.96
C VAL A 92 3.51 -16.63 -6.42
N SER A 93 3.73 -16.69 -5.11
CA SER A 93 4.99 -16.27 -4.50
C SER A 93 5.39 -17.17 -3.35
N ALA A 94 6.69 -17.39 -3.17
CA ALA A 94 7.23 -18.17 -2.05
C ALA A 94 8.69 -17.77 -1.77
N GLU A 95 9.18 -18.15 -0.60
CA GLU A 95 10.61 -18.34 -0.35
C GLU A 95 10.94 -19.79 -0.69
N PRO A 96 11.71 -20.10 -1.76
CA PRO A 96 11.90 -21.47 -2.22
C PRO A 96 12.40 -22.43 -1.12
N MET A 97 13.35 -21.95 -0.29
CA MET A 97 13.91 -22.70 0.83
C MET A 97 12.92 -22.91 2.00
N ASN A 98 11.81 -22.18 2.02
CA ASN A 98 10.79 -22.22 3.07
C ASN A 98 9.37 -22.26 2.47
N ALA A 99 9.23 -22.89 1.30
CA ALA A 99 8.00 -22.82 0.51
C ALA A 99 6.80 -23.35 1.29
N ALA A 100 6.99 -24.38 2.12
CA ALA A 100 5.93 -24.96 2.94
C ALA A 100 5.23 -23.94 3.89
N LYS A 101 5.96 -22.90 4.31
CA LYS A 101 5.45 -21.87 5.21
C LYS A 101 5.17 -20.53 4.52
N THR A 102 5.64 -20.33 3.29
CA THR A 102 5.64 -19.02 2.64
C THR A 102 4.90 -18.99 1.32
N LEU A 103 4.52 -20.16 0.78
CA LEU A 103 3.76 -20.24 -0.45
C LEU A 103 2.44 -19.48 -0.30
N LYS A 104 2.27 -18.51 -1.19
CA LYS A 104 1.11 -17.65 -1.34
C LYS A 104 0.60 -17.73 -2.78
N ILE A 105 -0.70 -17.87 -2.94
CA ILE A 105 -1.41 -17.72 -4.21
C ILE A 105 -2.40 -16.57 -4.05
N ALA A 106 -2.23 -15.50 -4.81
CA ALA A 106 -3.09 -14.32 -4.81
C ALA A 106 -3.83 -14.22 -6.14
N ASN A 107 -5.14 -14.07 -6.08
CA ASN A 107 -5.99 -13.86 -7.24
C ASN A 107 -6.68 -12.52 -7.13
N GLN A 108 -6.71 -11.77 -8.24
CA GLN A 108 -7.42 -10.51 -8.35
C GLN A 108 -8.23 -10.56 -9.63
N LEU A 109 -9.54 -10.43 -9.53
CA LEU A 109 -10.46 -10.42 -10.66
C LEU A 109 -11.15 -9.07 -10.71
N LEU A 110 -11.15 -8.44 -11.88
CA LEU A 110 -12.05 -7.35 -12.21
C LEU A 110 -13.01 -7.83 -13.28
N SER A 111 -14.31 -7.75 -13.02
CA SER A 111 -15.34 -8.14 -13.97
C SER A 111 -16.50 -7.15 -13.88
N GLY A 112 -16.65 -6.31 -14.90
CA GLY A 112 -17.60 -5.19 -14.88
C GLY A 112 -17.37 -4.29 -13.66
N ASP A 113 -18.42 -4.11 -12.87
CA ASP A 113 -18.42 -3.29 -11.64
C ASP A 113 -17.94 -4.03 -10.38
N TYR A 114 -17.49 -5.28 -10.53
CA TYR A 114 -17.06 -6.12 -9.42
C TYR A 114 -15.54 -6.28 -9.40
N GLY A 115 -14.95 -6.05 -8.23
CA GLY A 115 -13.57 -6.40 -7.94
C GLY A 115 -13.49 -7.43 -6.83
N VAL A 116 -12.83 -8.56 -7.10
CA VAL A 116 -12.65 -9.64 -6.13
C VAL A 116 -11.16 -9.87 -5.91
N LYS A 117 -10.75 -10.06 -4.66
CA LYS A 117 -9.42 -10.62 -4.34
C LYS A 117 -9.56 -11.85 -3.47
N ALA A 118 -8.72 -12.84 -3.72
CA ALA A 118 -8.63 -14.05 -2.92
C ALA A 118 -7.16 -14.47 -2.83
N ASP A 119 -6.60 -14.32 -1.63
CA ASP A 119 -5.22 -14.64 -1.32
C ASP A 119 -5.20 -15.83 -0.36
N VAL A 120 -4.52 -16.91 -0.73
CA VAL A 120 -4.28 -18.05 0.17
C VAL A 120 -2.80 -18.07 0.52
N THR A 121 -2.47 -18.09 1.80
CA THR A 121 -1.11 -18.13 2.35
C THR A 121 -0.91 -19.35 3.23
N ASN A 122 0.35 -19.71 3.46
CA ASN A 122 0.75 -20.81 4.34
C ASN A 122 0.09 -22.16 3.96
N ILE A 123 -0.11 -22.38 2.66
CA ILE A 123 -0.94 -23.46 2.08
C ILE A 123 -0.55 -24.85 2.61
N ALA A 124 0.74 -25.09 2.83
CA ALA A 124 1.25 -26.41 3.25
C ALA A 124 1.47 -26.54 4.77
N SER A 125 1.04 -25.57 5.58
CA SER A 125 1.19 -25.62 7.04
C SER A 125 -0.11 -25.26 7.76
N SER A 126 -0.41 -23.97 7.90
CA SER A 126 -1.63 -23.47 8.52
C SER A 126 -2.32 -22.53 7.53
N PRO A 127 -3.14 -23.07 6.61
CA PRO A 127 -3.75 -22.30 5.54
C PRO A 127 -4.54 -21.11 6.09
N LYS A 128 -4.29 -19.94 5.50
CA LYS A 128 -5.07 -18.72 5.74
C LYS A 128 -5.53 -18.18 4.40
N ALA A 129 -6.80 -17.79 4.33
CA ALA A 129 -7.38 -17.19 3.16
C ALA A 129 -7.89 -15.79 3.49
N ASP A 130 -7.42 -14.80 2.75
CA ASP A 130 -7.94 -13.43 2.78
C ASP A 130 -8.78 -13.23 1.51
N ALA A 131 -10.07 -12.99 1.66
CA ALA A 131 -10.99 -12.78 0.56
C ALA A 131 -11.65 -11.42 0.67
N SER A 132 -11.82 -10.73 -0.45
CA SER A 132 -12.53 -9.45 -0.49
C SER A 132 -13.33 -9.29 -1.76
N VAL A 133 -14.41 -8.54 -1.65
CA VAL A 133 -15.26 -8.12 -2.77
C VAL A 133 -15.50 -6.62 -2.66
N CYS A 134 -15.54 -5.95 -3.80
CA CYS A 134 -15.94 -4.56 -3.95
C CYS A 134 -16.91 -4.46 -5.12
N VAL A 135 -17.98 -3.70 -4.92
CA VAL A 135 -18.98 -3.37 -5.94
C VAL A 135 -18.92 -1.88 -6.17
N ASN A 136 -18.75 -1.49 -7.43
CA ASN A 136 -18.82 -0.11 -7.88
C ASN A 136 -20.25 0.20 -8.33
N LEU A 137 -20.82 1.28 -7.82
CA LEU A 137 -22.22 1.68 -8.04
C LEU A 137 -22.27 3.09 -8.64
N GLY A 138 -21.35 3.39 -9.57
CA GLY A 138 -21.08 4.75 -10.01
C GLY A 138 -20.37 5.52 -8.91
N ASP A 139 -20.93 6.63 -8.45
CA ASP A 139 -20.28 7.49 -7.45
C ASP A 139 -20.13 6.84 -6.06
N ALA A 140 -20.87 5.78 -5.77
CA ALA A 140 -20.74 5.00 -4.55
C ALA A 140 -19.98 3.69 -4.77
N GLN A 141 -19.27 3.21 -3.76
CA GLN A 141 -18.66 1.89 -3.71
C GLN A 141 -18.92 1.25 -2.36
N ILE A 142 -19.14 -0.06 -2.36
CA ILE A 142 -19.25 -0.86 -1.14
C ILE A 142 -18.33 -2.07 -1.26
N GLY A 143 -17.89 -2.60 -0.13
CA GLY A 143 -17.12 -3.82 -0.14
C GLY A 143 -17.06 -4.49 1.22
N ALA A 144 -16.61 -5.73 1.20
CA ALA A 144 -16.33 -6.51 2.38
C ALA A 144 -15.03 -7.28 2.20
N GLU A 145 -14.32 -7.53 3.29
CA GLU A 145 -13.19 -8.45 3.34
C GLU A 145 -13.30 -9.35 4.57
N ALA A 146 -12.71 -10.55 4.48
CA ALA A 146 -12.61 -11.48 5.58
C ALA A 146 -11.27 -12.23 5.53
N ALA A 147 -10.69 -12.43 6.70
CA ALA A 147 -9.55 -13.31 6.92
C ALA A 147 -10.06 -14.61 7.56
N ILE A 148 -9.84 -15.74 6.89
CA ILE A 148 -10.34 -17.06 7.23
C ILE A 148 -9.14 -17.96 7.56
N THR A 149 -9.24 -18.71 8.65
CA THR A 149 -8.28 -19.75 9.01
C THR A 149 -8.99 -21.08 9.25
N ASP A 150 -8.22 -22.11 9.57
CA ASP A 150 -8.69 -23.38 10.14
C ASP A 150 -9.68 -23.25 11.32
N LYS A 151 -9.66 -22.13 12.05
CA LYS A 151 -10.53 -21.82 13.19
C LYS A 151 -11.78 -21.01 12.81
N GLY A 152 -11.99 -20.76 11.52
CA GLY A 152 -13.10 -19.95 10.99
C GLY A 152 -12.67 -18.52 10.66
N VAL A 153 -13.64 -17.59 10.70
CA VAL A 153 -13.42 -16.17 10.33
C VAL A 153 -12.69 -15.44 11.47
N GLY A 154 -11.40 -15.17 11.25
CA GLY A 154 -10.50 -14.54 12.22
C GLY A 154 -10.63 -13.01 12.28
N ALA A 155 -10.97 -12.37 11.15
CA ALA A 155 -11.27 -10.94 11.05
C ALA A 155 -12.20 -10.70 9.87
N TYR A 156 -12.98 -9.63 9.92
CA TYR A 156 -13.77 -9.16 8.79
C TYR A 156 -13.96 -7.65 8.89
N SER A 157 -14.12 -7.03 7.72
CA SER A 157 -14.38 -5.60 7.58
C SER A 157 -15.44 -5.38 6.51
N ILE A 158 -16.25 -4.32 6.69
CA ILE A 158 -17.14 -3.79 5.66
C ILE A 158 -16.83 -2.31 5.46
N ALA A 159 -16.90 -1.86 4.22
CA ALA A 159 -16.52 -0.51 3.86
C ALA A 159 -17.44 0.08 2.80
N ALA A 160 -17.62 1.38 2.85
CA ALA A 160 -18.34 2.15 1.85
C ALA A 160 -17.58 3.44 1.53
N GLN A 161 -17.74 3.91 0.30
CA GLN A 161 -17.22 5.19 -0.17
C GLN A 161 -18.27 5.87 -1.05
N LEU A 162 -18.33 7.20 -1.00
CA LEU A 162 -19.19 8.01 -1.83
C LEU A 162 -18.39 9.20 -2.36
N LYS A 163 -18.41 9.41 -3.67
CA LYS A 163 -17.86 10.58 -4.32
C LYS A 163 -18.97 11.61 -4.56
N LEU A 164 -18.70 12.87 -4.23
CA LEU A 164 -19.58 14.02 -4.39
C LEU A 164 -18.73 15.17 -4.96
N ASP A 165 -18.65 15.27 -6.29
CA ASP A 165 -17.77 16.22 -6.99
C ASP A 165 -16.30 16.12 -6.52
N ASP A 166 -15.81 17.17 -5.85
CA ASP A 166 -14.46 17.27 -5.29
C ASP A 166 -14.32 16.63 -3.89
N LEU A 167 -15.43 16.22 -3.27
CA LEU A 167 -15.47 15.52 -1.99
C LEU A 167 -15.56 14.01 -2.21
N THR A 168 -14.86 13.24 -1.38
CA THR A 168 -15.04 11.79 -1.25
C THR A 168 -15.16 11.46 0.23
N LEU A 169 -16.25 10.83 0.61
CA LEU A 169 -16.51 10.33 1.96
C LEU A 169 -16.31 8.83 2.00
N SER A 170 -15.78 8.31 3.11
CA SER A 170 -15.59 6.87 3.30
C SER A 170 -15.90 6.46 4.73
N ALA A 171 -16.46 5.27 4.89
CA ALA A 171 -16.68 4.65 6.19
C ALA A 171 -16.18 3.20 6.16
N ILE A 172 -15.50 2.75 7.21
CA ILE A 172 -15.02 1.38 7.36
C ILE A 172 -15.36 0.88 8.76
N LEU A 173 -15.99 -0.29 8.84
CA LEU A 173 -16.12 -1.07 10.07
C LEU A 173 -15.14 -2.24 9.95
N ALA A 174 -14.08 -2.23 10.76
CA ALA A 174 -12.97 -3.18 10.71
C ALA A 174 -12.83 -3.94 12.04
N ASP A 175 -11.91 -4.91 12.08
CA ASP A 175 -11.55 -5.66 13.28
C ASP A 175 -12.76 -6.34 13.95
N LYS A 176 -13.59 -7.03 13.15
CA LYS A 176 -14.88 -7.61 13.61
C LYS A 176 -15.85 -6.53 14.09
N LEU A 177 -15.88 -5.41 13.38
CA LEU A 177 -16.71 -4.23 13.64
C LEU A 177 -16.35 -3.49 14.95
N ASP A 178 -15.21 -3.81 15.58
CA ASP A 178 -14.73 -3.10 16.76
C ASP A 178 -14.10 -1.73 16.43
N THR A 179 -13.62 -1.56 15.20
CA THR A 179 -12.98 -0.32 14.75
C THR A 179 -13.86 0.37 13.70
N VAL A 180 -14.34 1.57 14.01
CA VAL A 180 -15.06 2.44 13.09
C VAL A 180 -14.10 3.49 12.54
N LYS A 181 -14.00 3.62 11.22
CA LYS A 181 -13.25 4.69 10.55
C LYS A 181 -14.19 5.52 9.70
N ALA A 182 -14.10 6.83 9.83
CA ALA A 182 -14.79 7.79 8.98
C ALA A 182 -13.76 8.73 8.37
N GLY A 183 -13.69 8.76 7.05
CA GLY A 183 -12.71 9.53 6.29
C GLY A 183 -13.37 10.48 5.30
N ALA A 184 -12.73 11.62 5.07
CA ALA A 184 -13.08 12.58 4.03
C ALA A 184 -11.83 12.98 3.26
N LEU A 185 -11.95 13.07 1.94
CA LEU A 185 -10.94 13.58 1.02
C LEU A 185 -11.59 14.72 0.22
N TYR A 186 -10.98 15.89 0.21
CA TYR A 186 -11.52 17.04 -0.50
C TYR A 186 -10.45 17.63 -1.41
N LYS A 187 -10.76 17.70 -2.71
CA LYS A 187 -9.92 18.35 -3.70
C LYS A 187 -10.14 19.87 -3.61
N LEU A 188 -9.17 20.58 -3.05
CA LEU A 188 -9.26 22.04 -2.86
C LEU A 188 -9.08 22.78 -4.21
N ASP A 189 -8.18 22.27 -5.05
CA ASP A 189 -7.97 22.73 -6.43
C ASP A 189 -7.33 21.61 -7.27
N ALA A 190 -6.79 21.93 -8.45
CA ALA A 190 -6.16 20.95 -9.35
C ALA A 190 -4.94 20.22 -8.74
N ASP A 191 -4.25 20.86 -7.80
CA ASP A 191 -2.96 20.44 -7.27
C ASP A 191 -2.98 20.14 -5.76
N VAL A 192 -3.97 20.65 -5.02
CA VAL A 192 -4.07 20.55 -3.58
C VAL A 192 -5.27 19.69 -3.16
N THR A 193 -5.02 18.71 -2.30
CA THR A 193 -6.04 17.83 -1.73
C THR A 193 -5.89 17.79 -0.21
N ALA A 194 -6.99 17.98 0.50
CA ALA A 194 -7.08 17.80 1.95
C ALA A 194 -7.70 16.44 2.29
N ALA A 195 -7.32 15.88 3.44
CA ALA A 195 -7.92 14.69 4.01
C ALA A 195 -8.13 14.84 5.51
N ALA A 196 -9.15 14.18 6.04
CA ALA A 196 -9.37 13.98 7.46
C ALA A 196 -9.88 12.57 7.72
N GLU A 197 -9.53 12.00 8.87
CA GLU A 197 -10.02 10.70 9.32
C GLU A 197 -10.24 10.70 10.83
N ALA A 198 -11.36 10.16 11.27
CA ALA A 198 -11.62 9.76 12.65
C ALA A 198 -11.65 8.24 12.75
N ILE A 199 -10.94 7.68 13.73
CA ILE A 199 -10.93 6.25 14.05
C ILE A 199 -11.44 6.10 15.48
N HIS A 200 -12.53 5.37 15.66
CA HIS A 200 -13.10 5.04 16.95
C HIS A 200 -13.01 3.54 17.21
N LYS A 201 -12.48 3.15 18.37
CA LYS A 201 -12.43 1.76 18.81
C LYS A 201 -13.50 1.52 19.89
N VAL A 202 -14.52 0.75 19.54
CA VAL A 202 -15.74 0.54 20.33
C VAL A 202 -15.42 -0.11 21.67
N SER A 203 -14.71 -1.24 21.67
CA SER A 203 -14.32 -1.96 22.90
C SER A 203 -13.48 -1.13 23.86
N ALA A 204 -12.69 -0.19 23.33
CA ALA A 204 -11.80 0.65 24.11
C ALA A 204 -12.39 2.03 24.46
N GLY A 205 -13.54 2.40 23.88
CA GLY A 205 -14.13 3.72 24.04
C GLY A 205 -13.21 4.88 23.64
N SER A 206 -12.26 4.65 22.74
CA SER A 206 -11.23 5.64 22.38
C SER A 206 -11.36 6.11 20.94
N THR A 207 -11.03 7.38 20.71
CA THR A 207 -11.10 8.02 19.39
C THR A 207 -9.78 8.70 19.08
N SER A 208 -9.26 8.48 17.88
CA SER A 208 -8.17 9.26 17.30
C SER A 208 -8.66 9.99 16.06
N VAL A 209 -8.09 11.16 15.81
CA VAL A 209 -8.40 11.98 14.63
C VAL A 209 -7.11 12.41 13.97
N SER A 210 -7.10 12.48 12.65
CA SER A 210 -6.00 13.06 11.89
C SER A 210 -6.52 13.88 10.72
N ALA A 211 -5.75 14.89 10.34
CA ALA A 211 -6.05 15.76 9.20
C ALA A 211 -4.75 16.13 8.49
N GLY A 212 -4.80 16.31 7.18
CA GLY A 212 -3.62 16.63 6.41
C GLY A 212 -3.94 17.18 5.04
N VAL A 213 -2.91 17.70 4.38
CA VAL A 213 -2.97 18.26 3.03
C VAL A 213 -1.80 17.72 2.24
N ALA A 214 -2.04 17.38 0.97
CA ALA A 214 -1.03 17.09 -0.02
C ALA A 214 -1.15 18.09 -1.16
N ALA A 215 -0.01 18.57 -1.66
CA ALA A 215 0.08 19.51 -2.77
C ALA A 215 1.05 18.97 -3.82
N LYS A 216 0.64 19.00 -5.09
CA LYS A 216 1.54 18.95 -6.23
C LYS A 216 2.14 20.33 -6.43
N LEU A 217 3.44 20.36 -6.66
CA LEU A 217 4.21 21.57 -6.85
C LEU A 217 4.76 21.59 -8.29
N ALA A 218 5.32 22.72 -8.70
CA ALA A 218 5.94 22.85 -10.01
C ALA A 218 6.98 21.73 -10.28
N SER A 219 7.17 21.40 -11.56
CA SER A 219 8.16 20.41 -12.02
C SER A 219 7.95 18.99 -11.48
N GLY A 220 6.73 18.62 -11.07
CA GLY A 220 6.41 17.27 -10.60
C GLY A 220 6.81 16.98 -9.15
N HIS A 221 7.18 18.02 -8.39
CA HIS A 221 7.42 17.92 -6.96
C HIS A 221 6.11 17.75 -6.20
N SER A 222 6.18 17.26 -4.96
CA SER A 222 5.03 17.13 -4.08
C SER A 222 5.41 17.35 -2.63
N ALA A 223 4.49 17.95 -1.88
CA ALA A 223 4.61 18.16 -0.45
C ALA A 223 3.36 17.68 0.26
N ARG A 224 3.53 17.31 1.53
CA ARG A 224 2.43 16.84 2.37
C ARG A 224 2.70 17.08 3.83
N ILE A 225 1.66 17.46 4.57
CA ILE A 225 1.70 17.68 6.02
C ILE A 225 0.45 17.06 6.64
N VAL A 226 0.61 16.42 7.80
CA VAL A 226 -0.46 15.74 8.55
C VAL A 226 -0.28 16.03 10.05
N ILE A 227 -1.38 16.31 10.73
CA ILE A 227 -1.48 16.41 12.19
C ILE A 227 -2.45 15.36 12.73
N SER A 228 -2.22 14.90 13.96
CA SER A 228 -3.16 13.98 14.63
C SER A 228 -3.42 14.37 16.08
N SER A 229 -4.51 13.84 16.64
CA SER A 229 -4.93 14.00 18.04
C SER A 229 -3.92 13.42 19.04
N ALA A 230 -2.95 12.63 18.57
CA ALA A 230 -1.80 12.19 19.37
C ALA A 230 -0.72 13.29 19.54
N ALA A 231 -0.99 14.52 19.11
CA ALA A 231 -0.04 15.63 19.06
C ALA A 231 1.23 15.28 18.25
N VAL A 232 1.02 14.62 17.12
CA VAL A 232 2.06 14.29 16.15
C VAL A 232 1.85 15.13 14.90
N LEU A 233 2.91 15.82 14.48
CA LEU A 233 3.03 16.47 13.18
C LEU A 233 3.98 15.62 12.31
N GLN A 234 3.58 15.32 11.09
CA GLN A 234 4.40 14.59 10.13
C GLN A 234 4.26 15.16 8.74
N GLY A 235 5.28 15.00 7.92
CA GLY A 235 5.26 15.51 6.57
C GLY A 235 6.26 14.81 5.66
N SER A 236 6.08 15.02 4.36
CA SER A 236 7.00 14.54 3.34
C SER A 236 7.13 15.52 2.20
N TYR A 237 8.31 15.58 1.61
CA TYR A 237 8.58 16.28 0.36
C TYR A 237 9.23 15.32 -0.62
N SER A 238 8.79 15.31 -1.87
CA SER A 238 9.33 14.45 -2.92
C SER A 238 9.47 15.22 -4.23
N GLY A 239 10.49 14.92 -5.02
CA GLY A 239 10.70 15.55 -6.31
C GLY A 239 11.94 15.03 -7.01
N GLU A 240 12.10 15.40 -8.28
CA GLU A 240 13.31 15.11 -9.04
C GLU A 240 14.42 16.07 -8.59
N ILE A 241 15.56 15.55 -8.12
CA ILE A 241 16.70 16.36 -7.68
C ILE A 241 17.53 16.77 -8.90
N VAL A 242 17.83 15.76 -9.73
CA VAL A 242 18.48 15.88 -11.05
C VAL A 242 17.89 14.80 -11.94
N LYS A 243 18.08 14.92 -13.26
CA LYS A 243 17.51 14.00 -14.24
C LYS A 243 17.72 12.52 -13.84
N GLY A 244 16.63 11.78 -13.67
CA GLY A 244 16.66 10.36 -13.31
C GLY A 244 16.90 10.06 -11.82
N VAL A 245 17.01 11.08 -10.96
CA VAL A 245 17.18 10.93 -9.51
C VAL A 245 16.00 11.55 -8.77
N GLN A 246 15.18 10.72 -8.16
CA GLN A 246 14.08 11.14 -7.30
C GLN A 246 14.49 11.15 -5.83
N GLY A 247 14.27 12.28 -5.16
CA GLY A 247 14.47 12.44 -3.73
C GLY A 247 13.16 12.43 -2.98
N THR A 248 13.14 11.85 -1.77
CA THR A 248 12.04 12.00 -0.82
C THR A 248 12.58 12.20 0.60
N ALA A 249 12.14 13.24 1.29
CA ALA A 249 12.42 13.48 2.69
C ALA A 249 11.14 13.36 3.50
N CYS A 250 11.19 12.67 4.64
CA CYS A 250 10.08 12.55 5.57
C CYS A 250 10.52 12.98 6.98
N LEU A 251 9.63 13.64 7.70
CA LEU A 251 9.83 14.08 9.08
C LEU A 251 8.59 13.80 9.91
N GLN A 252 8.78 13.46 11.18
CA GLN A 252 7.75 13.38 12.20
C GLN A 252 8.30 13.96 13.50
N VAL A 253 7.45 14.73 14.19
CA VAL A 253 7.70 15.24 15.53
C VAL A 253 6.49 14.99 16.41
N ASP A 254 6.71 14.55 17.65
CA ASP A 254 5.65 14.39 18.65
C ASP A 254 5.68 15.49 19.71
N SER A 255 4.71 15.47 20.63
CA SER A 255 4.59 16.44 21.73
C SER A 255 5.77 16.44 22.71
N LYS A 256 6.61 15.40 22.69
CA LYS A 256 7.84 15.30 23.49
C LYS A 256 9.07 15.78 22.71
N GLN A 257 8.87 16.34 21.52
CA GLN A 257 9.93 16.75 20.60
C GLN A 257 10.83 15.57 20.18
N ALA A 258 10.29 14.35 20.19
CA ALA A 258 11.00 13.21 19.62
C ALA A 258 10.87 13.26 18.09
N TYR A 259 12.01 13.23 17.40
CA TYR A 259 12.06 13.32 15.95
C TYR A 259 12.26 11.96 15.31
N LYS A 260 11.56 11.72 14.20
CA LYS A 260 11.89 10.66 13.24
C LYS A 260 12.04 11.29 11.88
N TYR A 261 13.08 10.94 11.15
CA TYR A 261 13.30 11.44 9.81
C TYR A 261 13.86 10.35 8.92
N GLY A 262 13.56 10.44 7.63
CA GLY A 262 14.06 9.51 6.61
C GLY A 262 14.35 10.26 5.33
N VAL A 263 15.42 9.85 4.65
CA VAL A 263 15.81 10.38 3.34
C VAL A 263 15.92 9.22 2.39
N GLN A 264 15.25 9.32 1.25
CA GLN A 264 15.17 8.29 0.23
C GLN A 264 15.64 8.88 -1.09
N ILE A 265 16.58 8.21 -1.74
CA ILE A 265 17.08 8.57 -3.07
C ILE A 265 16.83 7.38 -3.98
N ALA A 266 16.18 7.61 -5.12
CA ALA A 266 15.93 6.60 -6.13
C ALA A 266 16.50 7.06 -7.47
N TYR A 267 17.50 6.34 -7.98
CA TYR A 267 17.98 6.50 -9.34
C TYR A 267 17.23 5.55 -10.28
N LYS A 268 16.81 6.08 -11.42
CA LYS A 268 16.19 5.34 -12.50
C LYS A 268 16.94 5.66 -13.80
N ASN A 269 17.59 4.63 -14.35
CA ASN A 269 18.24 4.67 -15.65
C ASN A 269 17.21 4.61 -16.80
#